data_AF-A0A6P6Q7L7-F1
#
_entry.id   AF-A0A6P6Q7L7-F1
#
_cell.length_a   1.000
_cell.length_b   1.000
_cell.length_c   1.000
_cell.angle_alpha   90.00
_cell.angle_beta   90.00
_cell.angle_gamma   90.00
#
_symmetry.space_group_name_H-M   'P 1'
#
loop_
_entity.id
_entity.type
_entity.pdbx_description
1 polymer ?
#
loop_
_entity_poly.entity_id
_entity_poly.type
_entity_poly.pdbx_seq_one_letter_code
_entity_poly.pdbx_strand_id
1 'polypeptide(L)'
;MCWNSENNGLSPSKSGSKPHICGREQFHGLGSMYCRGAAAVILTYDVTNWQSLVELENRFLSLTDTANSDCIFAIVGNKADLTDTHAQEPDTESARGDEPQPVVTCPTPPATPLQHKQVSREDAMALYGRVLRYKGLEEKACLPAEKMCFETSAKTGYNVDALFETLFELVLPSILKKRSEGESATVDLEMPMEAKRTKAGCCA
;
A
#
# COMPACT_ATOMS: atom_id res chain seq x y z
N MET A 1 -0.64 21.34 17.45
CA MET A 1 -0.44 22.14 18.68
C MET A 1 -1.58 21.83 19.63
N CYS A 2 -1.27 21.28 20.82
CA CYS A 2 -1.98 21.49 22.08
C CYS A 2 -1.11 20.88 23.19
N TRP A 3 -0.71 21.72 24.13
CA TRP A 3 0.15 21.42 25.28
C TRP A 3 -0.75 21.57 26.50
N ASN A 4 -0.92 20.52 27.30
CA ASN A 4 -1.54 20.66 28.61
C ASN A 4 -0.46 20.82 29.66
N SER A 5 -0.58 21.95 30.34
CA SER A 5 0.25 22.49 31.39
C SER A 5 -0.13 21.86 32.72
N GLU A 6 0.80 21.15 33.36
CA GLU A 6 0.78 21.03 34.81
C GLU A 6 2.22 21.07 35.34
N ASN A 7 2.53 22.19 35.97
CA ASN A 7 3.71 22.40 36.79
C ASN A 7 3.63 21.50 38.03
N ASN A 8 4.68 20.73 38.29
CA ASN A 8 5.22 20.67 39.65
C ASN A 8 6.73 20.46 39.59
N GLY A 9 7.46 21.40 40.18
CA GLY A 9 8.90 21.53 40.06
C GLY A 9 9.69 20.54 40.90
N LEU A 10 10.82 20.10 40.36
CA LEU A 10 12.05 19.81 41.09
C LEU A 10 13.22 19.78 40.08
N SER A 11 14.16 20.69 40.26
CA SER A 11 15.48 20.73 39.61
C SER A 11 16.57 20.37 40.65
N PRO A 12 17.87 20.14 40.32
CA PRO A 12 18.52 19.99 39.01
C PRO A 12 19.50 18.77 38.93
N SER A 13 19.93 18.37 37.73
CA SER A 13 21.36 18.28 37.33
C SER A 13 21.66 17.27 36.21
N LYS A 14 22.54 17.75 35.30
CA LYS A 14 23.49 17.04 34.41
C LYS A 14 23.06 16.54 33.02
N SER A 15 23.94 16.93 32.09
CA SER A 15 24.22 16.45 30.73
C SER A 15 23.09 16.53 29.71
N GLY A 16 23.19 17.54 28.86
CA GLY A 16 22.46 17.62 27.61
C GLY A 16 22.84 16.46 26.69
N SER A 17 21.93 15.51 26.60
CA SER A 17 21.75 14.68 25.41
C SER A 17 20.46 15.14 24.79
N LYS A 18 20.54 15.88 23.67
CA LYS A 18 19.37 16.20 22.85
C LYS A 18 18.67 14.87 22.53
N PRO A 19 17.39 14.68 22.85
CA PRO A 19 16.67 13.52 22.35
C PRO A 19 16.63 13.68 20.83
N HIS A 20 17.37 12.83 20.11
CA HIS A 20 17.03 12.55 18.74
C HIS A 20 15.63 11.95 18.79
N ILE A 21 14.63 12.72 18.37
CA ILE A 21 13.32 12.18 18.07
C ILE A 21 13.55 11.29 16.85
N CYS A 22 13.95 10.05 17.11
CA CYS A 22 13.84 8.99 16.15
C CYS A 22 12.34 8.86 15.93
N GLY A 23 11.84 9.30 14.78
CA GLY A 23 10.49 9.07 14.29
C GLY A 23 10.28 7.57 14.11
N ARG A 24 10.26 6.82 15.21
CA ARG A 24 9.55 5.55 15.32
C ARG A 24 8.11 5.90 15.65
N GLU A 25 7.50 6.60 14.73
CA GLU A 25 6.08 6.85 14.77
C GLU A 25 5.38 5.51 14.50
N GLN A 26 4.94 4.89 15.59
CA GLN A 26 4.26 3.60 15.64
C GLN A 26 2.84 3.76 15.06
N PHE A 27 2.71 4.07 13.77
CA PHE A 27 1.43 4.16 13.09
C PHE A 27 0.90 2.79 12.67
N HIS A 28 0.92 1.82 13.58
CA HIS A 28 0.37 0.49 13.32
C HIS A 28 -1.18 0.48 13.21
N GLY A 29 -1.86 1.62 13.42
CA GLY A 29 -3.32 1.74 13.41
C GLY A 29 -3.93 2.73 12.40
N LEU A 30 -3.12 3.47 11.61
CA LEU A 30 -3.67 4.43 10.64
C LEU A 30 -4.03 3.79 9.30
N GLY A 31 -3.51 2.60 9.01
CA GLY A 31 -3.66 1.95 7.71
C GLY A 31 -5.12 1.78 7.26
N SER A 32 -6.01 1.46 8.20
CA SER A 32 -7.45 1.32 7.90
C SER A 32 -8.12 2.64 7.54
N MET A 33 -7.65 3.80 8.02
CA MET A 33 -8.22 5.08 7.62
C MET A 33 -7.95 5.40 6.15
N TYR A 34 -6.79 4.99 5.63
CA TYR A 34 -6.42 5.20 4.24
C TYR A 34 -7.19 4.30 3.26
N CYS A 35 -7.65 3.13 3.72
CA CYS A 35 -8.48 2.25 2.92
C CYS A 35 -9.96 2.60 2.96
N ARG A 36 -10.39 3.57 3.80
CA ARG A 36 -11.79 3.92 3.94
C ARG A 36 -12.37 4.41 2.63
N GLY A 37 -13.38 3.71 2.11
CA GLY A 37 -14.03 4.07 0.86
C GLY A 37 -13.19 3.80 -0.40
N ALA A 38 -12.07 3.07 -0.28
CA ALA A 38 -11.21 2.76 -1.40
C ALA A 38 -11.93 1.87 -2.43
N ALA A 39 -11.79 2.20 -3.71
CA ALA A 39 -12.28 1.40 -4.82
C ALA A 39 -11.28 0.30 -5.25
N ALA A 40 -9.99 0.51 -4.99
CA ALA A 40 -8.95 -0.49 -5.15
C ALA A 40 -7.92 -0.37 -4.03
N VAL A 41 -7.34 -1.51 -3.64
CA VAL A 41 -6.24 -1.59 -2.67
C VAL A 41 -5.10 -2.40 -3.29
N ILE A 42 -3.90 -1.83 -3.21
CA ILE A 42 -2.66 -2.44 -3.69
C ILE A 42 -1.90 -2.99 -2.48
N LEU A 43 -1.81 -4.32 -2.39
CA LEU A 43 -1.11 -5.04 -1.34
C LEU A 43 0.30 -5.35 -1.83
N THR A 44 1.29 -4.61 -1.33
CA THR A 44 2.67 -4.68 -1.82
C THR A 44 3.57 -5.46 -0.86
N TYR A 45 4.41 -6.33 -1.42
CA TYR A 45 5.50 -7.02 -0.71
C TYR A 45 6.82 -6.83 -1.47
N ASP A 46 7.93 -7.30 -0.92
CA ASP A 46 9.26 -7.26 -1.54
C ASP A 46 9.62 -8.64 -2.12
N VAL A 47 9.92 -8.72 -3.42
CA VAL A 47 10.23 -9.99 -4.12
C VAL A 47 11.48 -10.69 -3.57
N THR A 48 12.36 -9.95 -2.91
CA THR A 48 13.58 -10.49 -2.29
C THR A 48 13.38 -10.95 -0.86
N ASN A 49 12.21 -10.73 -0.26
CA ASN A 49 11.98 -10.98 1.16
C ASN A 49 10.68 -11.73 1.40
N TRP A 50 10.78 -13.03 1.69
CA TRP A 50 9.63 -13.87 2.02
C TRP A 50 8.84 -13.38 3.24
N GLN A 51 9.53 -12.88 4.26
CA GLN A 51 8.90 -12.37 5.48
C GLN A 51 7.92 -11.23 5.17
N SER A 52 8.21 -10.40 4.17
CA SER A 52 7.34 -9.29 3.78
C SER A 52 5.98 -9.76 3.26
N LEU A 53 5.93 -10.89 2.55
CA LEU A 53 4.70 -11.51 2.07
C LEU A 53 3.86 -12.04 3.25
N VAL A 54 4.52 -12.70 4.21
CA VAL A 54 3.87 -13.24 5.42
C VAL A 54 3.31 -12.10 6.30
N GLU A 55 4.06 -11.02 6.47
CA GLU A 55 3.57 -9.85 7.20
C GLU A 55 2.37 -9.19 6.52
N LEU A 56 2.39 -9.10 5.20
CA LEU A 56 1.27 -8.59 4.41
C LEU A 56 0.01 -9.45 4.61
N GLU A 57 0.15 -10.78 4.58
CA GLU A 57 -0.95 -11.71 4.86
C GLU A 57 -1.53 -11.54 6.28
N ASN A 58 -0.69 -11.29 7.27
CA ASN A 58 -1.18 -11.10 8.63
C ASN A 58 -1.89 -9.75 8.83
N ARG A 59 -1.58 -8.75 8.00
CA ARG A 59 -2.07 -7.37 8.17
C ARG A 59 -3.20 -6.98 7.22
N PHE A 60 -3.39 -7.65 6.08
CA PHE A 60 -4.33 -7.16 5.07
C PHE A 60 -5.78 -7.06 5.58
N LEU A 61 -6.23 -7.97 6.44
CA LEU A 61 -7.60 -7.96 6.98
C LEU A 61 -7.89 -6.66 7.75
N SER A 62 -7.02 -6.30 8.70
CA SER A 62 -7.21 -5.09 9.51
C SER A 62 -7.04 -3.81 8.71
N LEU A 63 -6.21 -3.82 7.67
CA LEU A 63 -6.04 -2.68 6.77
C LEU A 63 -7.28 -2.45 5.89
N THR A 64 -7.92 -3.52 5.44
CA THR A 64 -8.94 -3.46 4.39
C THR A 64 -10.37 -3.54 4.91
N ASP A 65 -10.57 -3.55 6.23
CA ASP A 65 -11.88 -3.66 6.87
C ASP A 65 -12.82 -2.49 6.52
N THR A 66 -12.25 -1.31 6.29
CA THR A 66 -12.95 -0.07 5.96
C THR A 66 -13.11 0.16 4.45
N ALA A 67 -12.56 -0.73 3.61
CA ALA A 67 -12.65 -0.62 2.16
C ALA A 67 -14.08 -0.86 1.67
N ASN A 68 -14.39 -0.42 0.44
CA ASN A 68 -15.69 -0.67 -0.15
C ASN A 68 -15.96 -2.18 -0.31
N SER A 69 -17.24 -2.57 -0.30
CA SER A 69 -17.66 -3.96 -0.59
C SER A 69 -17.20 -4.44 -1.97
N ASP A 70 -17.18 -3.52 -2.95
CA ASP A 70 -16.75 -3.77 -4.32
C ASP A 70 -15.27 -3.42 -4.55
N CYS A 71 -14.47 -3.39 -3.48
CA CYS A 71 -13.06 -3.02 -3.59
C CYS A 71 -12.26 -4.10 -4.33
N ILE A 72 -11.48 -3.66 -5.32
CA ILE A 72 -10.54 -4.51 -6.04
C ILE A 72 -9.25 -4.66 -5.24
N PHE A 73 -8.68 -5.86 -5.22
CA PHE A 73 -7.39 -6.13 -4.56
C PHE A 73 -6.36 -6.54 -5.61
N ALA A 74 -5.17 -5.96 -5.55
CA ALA A 74 -4.02 -6.40 -6.33
C ALA A 74 -2.85 -6.75 -5.42
N ILE A 75 -2.15 -7.84 -5.73
CA ILE A 75 -0.94 -8.26 -5.04
C ILE A 75 0.26 -7.81 -5.87
N VAL A 76 1.20 -7.07 -5.27
CA VAL A 76 2.32 -6.47 -6.00
C VAL A 76 3.64 -6.82 -5.35
N GLY A 77 4.49 -7.55 -6.07
CA GLY A 77 5.89 -7.74 -5.70
C GLY A 77 6.72 -6.54 -6.16
N ASN A 78 7.22 -5.74 -5.23
CA ASN A 78 8.09 -4.61 -5.52
C ASN A 78 9.58 -5.03 -5.48
N LYS A 79 10.46 -4.17 -6.02
CA LYS A 79 11.90 -4.36 -6.16
C LYS A 79 12.31 -5.42 -7.19
N ALA A 80 11.54 -5.53 -8.28
CA ALA A 80 11.87 -6.43 -9.39
C ALA A 80 13.26 -6.15 -9.99
N ASP A 81 13.78 -4.92 -9.90
CA ASP A 81 15.13 -4.53 -10.36
C ASP A 81 16.29 -5.28 -9.68
N LEU A 82 16.02 -5.90 -8.52
CA LEU A 82 17.01 -6.71 -7.82
C LEU A 82 17.05 -8.16 -8.32
N THR A 83 15.99 -8.63 -8.98
CA THR A 83 15.83 -10.05 -9.36
C THR A 83 15.73 -10.26 -10.87
N ASP A 84 15.30 -9.24 -11.61
CA ASP A 84 15.07 -9.29 -13.05
C ASP A 84 15.89 -8.21 -13.77
N THR A 85 16.70 -8.63 -14.73
CA THR A 85 17.52 -7.74 -15.56
C THR A 85 16.67 -6.78 -16.39
N HIS A 86 15.47 -7.19 -16.83
CA HIS A 86 14.59 -6.32 -17.60
C HIS A 86 13.98 -5.17 -16.77
N ALA A 87 13.96 -5.33 -15.45
CA ALA A 87 13.47 -4.32 -14.53
C ALA A 87 14.56 -3.33 -14.09
N GLN A 88 15.82 -3.53 -14.50
CA GLN A 88 16.92 -2.61 -14.26
C GLN A 88 16.90 -1.48 -15.30
N GLU A 89 17.30 -0.27 -14.92
CA GLU A 89 17.44 0.80 -15.91
C GLU A 89 18.55 0.45 -16.91
N PRO A 90 18.37 0.71 -18.21
CA PRO A 90 19.48 0.69 -19.13
C PRO A 90 20.42 1.83 -18.73
N ASP A 91 21.61 1.48 -18.24
CA ASP A 91 22.68 2.45 -17.98
C ASP A 91 22.83 3.35 -19.20
N THR A 92 22.42 4.61 -19.07
CA THR A 92 22.46 5.59 -20.15
C THR A 92 23.89 6.11 -20.28
N GLU A 93 24.80 5.26 -20.74
CA GLU A 93 26.14 5.67 -21.16
C GLU A 93 26.43 5.20 -22.60
N SER A 94 25.63 5.71 -23.55
CA SER A 94 26.00 5.77 -24.97
C SER A 94 25.17 6.82 -25.69
N ALA A 95 25.48 8.09 -25.42
CA ALA A 95 25.06 9.21 -26.26
C ALA A 95 26.14 10.31 -26.28
N ARG A 96 27.33 9.97 -26.78
CA ARG A 96 28.20 10.94 -27.48
C ARG A 96 28.69 10.30 -28.77
N GLY A 97 28.40 10.98 -29.87
CA GLY A 97 28.63 10.50 -31.22
C GLY A 97 30.08 10.52 -31.68
N ASP A 98 30.29 9.77 -32.78
CA ASP A 98 31.23 9.98 -33.88
C ASP A 98 32.74 10.09 -33.58
N GLU A 99 33.46 8.97 -33.59
CA GLU A 99 34.74 8.79 -34.33
C GLU A 99 35.24 7.32 -34.26
N PRO A 100 35.88 6.75 -35.32
CA PRO A 100 36.44 5.40 -35.27
C PRO A 100 37.95 5.39 -34.96
N GLN A 101 38.35 4.81 -33.81
CA GLN A 101 39.60 4.05 -33.47
C GLN A 101 40.13 4.35 -32.06
N PRO A 102 41.04 3.53 -31.45
CA PRO A 102 41.33 2.09 -31.58
C PRO A 102 41.03 1.33 -30.27
N VAL A 103 41.11 0.00 -30.32
CA VAL A 103 40.89 -0.95 -29.22
C VAL A 103 41.55 -0.55 -27.88
N VAL A 104 40.75 -0.03 -26.95
CA VAL A 104 41.10 0.05 -25.53
C VAL A 104 40.22 -0.96 -24.80
N THR A 105 40.84 -1.98 -24.23
CA THR A 105 40.19 -2.92 -23.30
C THR A 105 39.66 -2.13 -22.10
N CYS A 106 38.35 -1.87 -22.08
CA CYS A 106 37.67 -1.31 -20.91
C CYS A 106 37.21 -2.47 -20.01
N PRO A 107 37.48 -2.45 -18.70
CA PRO A 107 36.88 -3.41 -17.77
C PRO A 107 35.37 -3.18 -17.74
N THR A 108 34.60 -4.24 -17.97
CA THR A 108 33.15 -4.28 -17.85
C THR A 108 32.72 -3.66 -16.51
N PRO A 109 31.75 -2.71 -16.46
CA PRO A 109 31.18 -2.31 -15.18
C PRO A 109 30.56 -3.55 -14.52
N PRO A 110 30.64 -3.70 -13.18
CA PRO A 110 30.10 -4.88 -12.52
C PRO A 110 28.58 -4.85 -12.66
N ALA A 111 28.03 -5.77 -13.45
CA ALA A 111 26.61 -6.09 -13.37
C ALA A 111 26.28 -6.33 -11.89
N THR A 112 25.40 -5.51 -11.32
CA THR A 112 24.97 -5.69 -9.93
C THR A 112 24.47 -7.14 -9.78
N PRO A 113 25.00 -7.93 -8.84
CA PRO A 113 24.58 -9.32 -8.72
C PRO A 113 23.07 -9.37 -8.49
N LEU A 114 22.34 -10.05 -9.38
CA LEU A 114 20.92 -10.31 -9.17
C LEU A 114 20.78 -11.04 -7.84
N GLN A 115 19.98 -10.47 -6.94
CA GLN A 115 19.63 -11.12 -5.69
C GLN A 115 18.72 -12.31 -5.95
N HIS A 116 18.80 -13.31 -5.08
CA HIS A 116 17.93 -14.48 -5.18
C HIS A 116 16.47 -14.08 -4.90
N LYS A 117 15.60 -14.25 -5.90
CA LYS A 117 14.15 -14.07 -5.76
C LYS A 117 13.61 -15.07 -4.74
N GLN A 118 13.03 -14.57 -3.65
CA GLN A 118 12.50 -15.42 -2.58
C GLN A 118 11.02 -15.75 -2.77
N VAL A 119 10.26 -14.83 -3.36
CA VAL A 119 8.81 -14.98 -3.55
C VAL A 119 8.51 -15.16 -5.02
N SER A 120 7.89 -16.28 -5.39
CA SER A 120 7.48 -16.55 -6.77
C SER A 120 6.12 -15.93 -7.08
N ARG A 121 5.78 -15.87 -8.39
CA ARG A 121 4.46 -15.43 -8.82
C ARG A 121 3.35 -16.37 -8.33
N GLU A 122 3.64 -17.66 -8.20
CA GLU A 122 2.70 -18.66 -7.68
C GLU A 122 2.33 -18.38 -6.22
N ASP A 123 3.31 -17.97 -5.40
CA ASP A 123 3.08 -17.59 -4.00
C ASP A 123 2.19 -16.35 -3.89
N ALA A 124 2.38 -15.37 -4.78
CA ALA A 124 1.54 -14.18 -4.87
C ALA A 124 0.10 -14.55 -5.26
N MET A 125 -0.08 -15.44 -6.25
CA MET A 125 -1.40 -15.93 -6.65
C MET A 125 -2.09 -16.71 -5.53
N ALA A 126 -1.33 -17.51 -4.77
CA ALA A 126 -1.85 -18.22 -3.59
C ALA A 126 -2.25 -17.25 -2.48
N LEU A 127 -1.50 -16.15 -2.26
CA LEU A 127 -1.91 -15.08 -1.35
C LEU A 127 -3.20 -14.40 -1.83
N TYR A 128 -3.29 -14.06 -3.12
CA TYR A 128 -4.50 -13.47 -3.70
C TYR A 128 -5.74 -14.35 -3.47
N GLY A 129 -5.63 -15.65 -3.75
CA GLY A 129 -6.72 -16.60 -3.50
C GLY A 129 -7.10 -16.71 -2.01
N ARG A 130 -6.15 -16.56 -1.09
CA ARG A 130 -6.44 -16.46 0.35
C ARG A 130 -7.18 -15.18 0.69
N VAL A 131 -6.73 -14.02 0.21
CA VAL A 131 -7.38 -12.71 0.44
C VAL A 131 -8.85 -12.74 0.02
N LEU A 132 -9.16 -13.30 -1.16
CA LEU A 132 -10.53 -13.43 -1.65
C LEU A 132 -11.39 -14.30 -0.74
N ARG A 133 -10.87 -15.48 -0.35
CA ARG A 133 -11.57 -16.39 0.57
C ARG A 133 -11.87 -15.72 1.91
N TYR A 134 -10.91 -14.96 2.45
CA TYR A 134 -11.10 -14.24 3.72
C TYR A 134 -12.13 -13.12 3.63
N LYS A 135 -12.22 -12.43 2.49
CA LYS A 135 -13.22 -11.37 2.27
C LYS A 135 -14.61 -11.88 1.87
N GLY A 136 -14.76 -13.19 1.63
CA GLY A 136 -16.03 -13.76 1.18
C GLY A 136 -16.48 -13.22 -0.19
N LEU A 137 -15.54 -12.71 -0.99
CA LEU A 137 -15.82 -12.28 -2.36
C LEU A 137 -16.03 -13.54 -3.21
N GLU A 138 -17.26 -13.80 -3.65
CA GLU A 138 -17.57 -14.93 -4.52
C GLU A 138 -16.71 -14.88 -5.80
N GLU A 139 -16.18 -16.04 -6.21
CA GLU A 139 -15.35 -16.21 -7.42
C GLU A 139 -15.97 -15.61 -8.69
N LYS A 140 -17.30 -15.42 -8.74
CA LYS A 140 -18.03 -14.89 -9.90
C LYS A 140 -17.80 -13.39 -10.19
N ALA A 141 -17.31 -12.63 -9.21
CA ALA A 141 -16.97 -11.21 -9.38
C ALA A 141 -15.46 -10.97 -9.51
N CYS A 142 -14.66 -12.05 -9.45
CA CYS A 142 -13.23 -11.94 -9.25
C CYS A 142 -12.45 -12.16 -10.55
N LEU A 143 -11.52 -11.25 -10.80
CA LEU A 143 -10.63 -11.34 -11.95
C LEU A 143 -9.58 -12.44 -11.71
N PRO A 144 -9.13 -13.15 -12.77
CA PRO A 144 -8.10 -14.17 -12.64
C PRO A 144 -6.88 -13.64 -11.88
N ALA A 145 -6.32 -14.44 -10.98
CA ALA A 145 -5.15 -14.08 -10.17
C ALA A 145 -3.98 -13.56 -11.04
N GLU A 146 -3.87 -14.08 -12.25
CA GLU A 146 -2.91 -13.69 -13.30
C GLU A 146 -3.00 -12.20 -13.65
N LYS A 147 -4.20 -11.61 -13.62
CA LYS A 147 -4.43 -10.19 -13.89
C LYS A 147 -4.24 -9.31 -12.66
N MET A 148 -4.31 -9.88 -11.45
CA MET A 148 -4.27 -9.13 -10.19
C MET A 148 -2.93 -9.23 -9.46
N CYS A 149 -2.00 -10.03 -9.97
CA CYS A 149 -0.65 -10.19 -9.41
C CYS A 149 0.39 -9.57 -10.35
N PHE A 150 1.16 -8.60 -9.84
CA PHE A 150 2.15 -7.84 -10.60
C PHE A 150 3.53 -7.91 -9.94
N GLU A 151 4.57 -7.79 -10.75
CA GLU A 151 5.93 -7.51 -10.29
C GLU A 151 6.36 -6.15 -10.83
N THR A 152 6.81 -5.28 -9.94
CA THR A 152 7.11 -3.87 -10.23
C THR A 152 8.47 -3.47 -9.66
N SER A 153 9.05 -2.41 -10.21
CA SER A 153 10.12 -1.68 -9.55
C SER A 153 9.72 -0.23 -9.37
N ALA A 154 9.53 0.18 -8.11
CA ALA A 154 9.38 1.59 -7.77
C ALA A 154 10.64 2.42 -8.06
N LYS A 155 11.79 1.76 -8.26
CA LYS A 155 13.06 2.44 -8.56
C LYS A 155 13.15 2.85 -10.02
N THR A 156 12.77 1.94 -10.92
CA THR A 156 12.94 2.12 -12.38
C THR A 156 11.64 2.43 -13.11
N GLY A 157 10.51 2.37 -12.42
CA GLY A 157 9.18 2.49 -13.02
C GLY A 157 8.69 1.21 -13.71
N TYR A 158 9.48 0.13 -13.70
CA TYR A 158 9.10 -1.13 -14.34
C TYR A 158 7.72 -1.62 -13.87
N ASN A 159 6.80 -1.83 -14.84
CA ASN A 159 5.41 -2.27 -14.67
C ASN A 159 4.52 -1.39 -13.77
N VAL A 160 4.97 -0.20 -13.37
CA VAL A 160 4.15 0.68 -12.52
C VAL A 160 2.95 1.21 -13.30
N ASP A 161 3.15 1.73 -14.51
CA ASP A 161 2.05 2.23 -15.34
C ASP A 161 1.05 1.12 -15.68
N ALA A 162 1.54 -0.05 -16.11
CA ALA A 162 0.69 -1.20 -16.44
C ALA A 162 -0.19 -1.66 -15.25
N LEU A 163 0.33 -1.61 -14.02
CA LEU A 163 -0.42 -1.88 -12.80
C LEU A 163 -1.58 -0.87 -12.64
N PHE A 164 -1.29 0.43 -12.74
CA PHE A 164 -2.29 1.47 -12.53
C PHE A 164 -3.33 1.52 -13.67
N GLU A 165 -2.92 1.36 -14.92
CA GLU A 165 -3.81 1.27 -16.08
C GLU A 165 -4.78 0.10 -15.94
N THR A 166 -4.26 -1.09 -15.60
CA THR A 166 -5.09 -2.27 -15.38
C THR A 166 -6.11 -2.03 -14.28
N LEU A 167 -5.68 -1.50 -13.12
CA LEU A 167 -6.59 -1.21 -12.02
C LEU A 167 -7.64 -0.16 -12.39
N PHE A 168 -7.24 0.87 -13.12
CA PHE A 168 -8.13 1.93 -13.55
C PHE A 168 -9.24 1.38 -14.46
N GLU A 169 -8.90 0.58 -15.47
CA GLU A 169 -9.87 -0.05 -16.37
C GLU A 169 -10.89 -0.91 -15.64
N LEU A 170 -10.48 -1.55 -14.54
CA LEU A 170 -11.35 -2.42 -13.76
C LEU A 170 -12.25 -1.66 -12.79
N VAL A 171 -11.75 -0.57 -12.21
CA VAL A 171 -12.51 0.27 -11.27
C VAL A 171 -13.49 1.18 -12.00
N LEU A 172 -13.15 1.63 -13.21
CA LEU A 172 -13.92 2.59 -14.00
C LEU A 172 -15.41 2.22 -14.15
N PRO A 173 -15.79 1.00 -14.59
CA PRO A 173 -17.19 0.61 -14.72
C PRO A 173 -17.98 0.74 -13.41
N SER A 174 -17.36 0.37 -12.29
CA SER A 174 -17.96 0.42 -10.96
C SER A 174 -18.21 1.87 -10.51
N ILE A 175 -17.29 2.79 -10.81
CA ILE A 175 -17.47 4.23 -10.52
C ILE A 175 -18.61 4.83 -11.38
N LEU A 176 -18.62 4.53 -12.68
CA LEU A 176 -19.63 5.06 -13.60
C LEU A 176 -21.05 4.60 -13.22
N LYS A 177 -21.20 3.33 -12.82
CA LYS A 177 -22.46 2.78 -12.33
C LYS A 177 -22.94 3.49 -11.07
N LYS A 178 -22.08 3.65 -10.06
CA LYS A 178 -22.42 4.36 -8.81
C LYS A 178 -22.86 5.81 -9.04
N ARG A 179 -22.29 6.50 -10.03
CA ARG A 179 -22.69 7.86 -10.39
C ARG A 179 -24.07 7.92 -11.06
N SER A 180 -24.43 6.90 -11.85
CA SER A 180 -25.76 6.81 -12.46
C SER A 180 -26.86 6.44 -11.46
N GLU A 181 -26.52 5.75 -10.37
CA GLU A 181 -27.46 5.30 -9.33
C GLU A 181 -27.62 6.28 -8.15
N GLY A 182 -26.87 7.39 -8.13
CA GLY A 182 -27.15 8.50 -7.21
C GLY A 182 -26.78 8.27 -5.74
N GLU A 183 -25.77 7.45 -5.42
CA GLU A 183 -25.17 7.43 -4.08
C GLU A 183 -24.29 8.67 -3.87
N SER A 184 -24.93 9.82 -3.66
CA SER A 184 -24.29 10.97 -3.04
C SER A 184 -24.14 10.65 -1.56
N ALA A 185 -22.93 10.31 -1.12
CA ALA A 185 -22.56 10.34 0.30
C ALA A 185 -22.57 11.80 0.78
N THR A 186 -23.76 12.42 0.85
CA THR A 186 -23.93 13.68 1.57
C THR A 186 -24.01 13.29 3.04
N VAL A 187 -22.99 13.67 3.80
CA VAL A 187 -23.05 13.63 5.26
C VAL A 187 -24.16 14.58 5.68
N ASP A 188 -25.31 14.03 6.07
CA ASP A 188 -26.40 14.80 6.65
C ASP A 188 -25.98 15.18 8.08
N LEU A 189 -25.71 16.47 8.32
CA LEU A 189 -25.24 16.99 9.61
C LEU A 189 -26.39 17.40 10.54
N GLU A 190 -27.64 17.07 10.23
CA GLU A 190 -28.76 17.37 11.13
C GLU A 190 -29.11 16.17 12.02
N MET A 191 -28.48 16.12 13.19
CA MET A 191 -29.02 15.41 14.36
C MET A 191 -29.82 16.42 15.20
N PRO A 192 -31.16 16.39 15.23
CA PRO A 192 -31.91 17.13 16.23
C PRO A 192 -31.68 16.47 17.60
N MET A 193 -31.17 17.24 18.56
CA MET A 193 -31.14 16.85 19.97
C MET A 193 -32.58 16.55 20.46
N GLU A 194 -32.91 15.27 20.71
CA GLU A 194 -34.06 14.93 21.54
C GLU A 194 -33.68 14.99 23.02
N ALA A 195 -34.05 16.09 23.69
CA ALA A 195 -34.08 16.18 25.14
C ALA A 195 -35.26 15.36 25.68
N LYS A 196 -35.03 14.13 26.15
CA LYS A 196 -36.04 13.36 26.90
C LYS A 196 -35.95 13.66 28.40
N ARG A 197 -36.95 14.43 28.85
CA ARG A 197 -37.34 14.73 30.24
C ARG A 197 -37.29 13.51 31.16
N THR A 198 -36.71 13.71 32.34
CA THR A 198 -36.76 12.81 33.50
C THR A 198 -38.19 12.64 34.03
N LYS A 199 -38.59 11.39 34.26
CA LYS A 199 -39.88 10.98 34.84
C LYS A 199 -39.82 11.13 36.36
N ALA A 200 -40.74 11.88 36.95
CA ALA A 200 -40.91 11.99 38.39
C ALA A 200 -41.43 10.67 38.98
N GLY A 201 -40.74 10.14 39.98
CA GLY A 201 -41.26 9.10 40.88
C GLY A 201 -41.90 9.76 42.10
N CYS A 202 -43.19 9.53 42.32
CA CYS A 202 -43.83 9.75 43.61
C CYS A 202 -43.51 8.58 44.54
N CYS A 203 -43.13 8.88 45.79
CA CYS A 203 -43.24 7.95 46.91
C CYS A 203 -44.33 8.44 47.88
N ALA A 204 -45.00 7.47 48.49
CA ALA A 204 -45.96 7.60 49.58
C ALA A 204 -45.29 7.92 50.92
#